data_AF-A0A327SVX2-F1
#
_entry.id   AF-A0A327SVX2-F1
#
_cell.length_a   1.000
_cell.length_b   1.000
_cell.length_c   1.000
_cell.angle_alpha   90.00
_cell.angle_beta   90.00
_cell.angle_gamma   90.00
#
_symmetry.space_group_name_H-M   'P 1'
#
loop_
_entity.id
_entity.type
_entity.pdbx_description
1 polymer ?
#
loop_
_entity_poly.entity_id
_entity_poly.type
_entity_poly.pdbx_seq_one_letter_code
_entity_poly.pdbx_strand_id
1 'polypeptide(L)'
;MGRMMWTTDAMHVAYCQYFLYGPELPGGWDAHALDRLFHGNGVASGCPDHLTVLCGTHTGLIRLGVERCARRPAEPGPEWESAVELSLHSSGELRLRAWDGVDVEGPGNLAHAGPGWYRVRVQTRGRDRGREADTAARPVEEHRLTLWPAPPSPELVLRVGDLTGRRHHDPRRPAPQPIRPPSARRAA
;
A
#
# COMPACT_ATOMS: atom_id res chain seq x y z
N MET A 1 -9.06 -17.71 -7.33
CA MET A 1 -7.61 -17.55 -7.12
C MET A 1 -7.15 -16.52 -8.13
N GLY A 2 -6.82 -15.30 -7.73
CA GLY A 2 -6.17 -14.40 -8.69
C GLY A 2 -4.71 -14.85 -8.86
N ARG A 3 -4.23 -14.81 -10.09
CA ARG A 3 -2.88 -15.22 -10.44
C ARG A 3 -1.97 -14.04 -10.16
N MET A 4 -0.80 -14.28 -9.56
CA MET A 4 0.24 -13.26 -9.44
C MET A 4 0.50 -12.67 -10.83
N MET A 5 0.28 -11.38 -10.98
CA MET A 5 0.35 -10.72 -12.29
C MET A 5 1.78 -10.30 -12.59
N TRP A 6 2.48 -9.81 -11.57
CA TRP A 6 3.85 -9.33 -11.71
C TRP A 6 4.60 -9.51 -10.39
N THR A 7 5.90 -9.79 -10.48
CA THR A 7 6.79 -9.87 -9.32
C THR A 7 8.19 -9.42 -9.69
N THR A 8 8.90 -8.82 -8.73
CA THR A 8 10.30 -8.44 -8.84
C THR A 8 11.03 -8.71 -7.53
N ASP A 9 12.32 -9.01 -7.62
CA ASP A 9 13.26 -9.05 -6.48
C ASP A 9 14.06 -7.75 -6.33
N ALA A 10 13.77 -6.77 -7.19
CA ALA A 10 14.51 -5.52 -7.30
C ALA A 10 13.58 -4.31 -7.19
N MET A 11 12.57 -4.36 -6.33
CA MET A 11 11.79 -3.17 -6.01
C MET A 11 12.66 -2.26 -5.13
N HIS A 12 13.05 -1.11 -5.68
CA HIS A 12 13.87 -0.15 -4.95
C HIS A 12 13.02 0.64 -3.95
N VAL A 13 13.47 0.69 -2.70
CA VAL A 13 12.89 1.46 -1.60
C VAL A 13 13.95 2.37 -1.01
N ALA A 14 13.52 3.53 -0.52
CA ALA A 14 14.35 4.44 0.25
C ALA A 14 13.44 5.17 1.27
N TYR A 15 14.02 5.55 2.41
CA TYR A 15 13.26 6.10 3.55
C TYR A 15 12.10 5.20 3.99
N CYS A 16 12.32 3.88 3.98
CA CYS A 16 11.34 2.87 4.40
C CYS A 16 10.02 2.90 3.63
N GLN A 17 9.98 3.31 2.36
CA GLN A 17 8.70 3.42 1.64
C GLN A 17 8.76 3.28 0.13
N TYR A 18 7.59 2.96 -0.43
CA TYR A 18 7.25 3.04 -1.86
C TYR A 18 5.75 3.31 -2.00
N PHE A 19 5.28 3.51 -3.24
CA PHE A 19 3.97 4.09 -3.47
C PHE A 19 3.14 3.48 -4.60
N LEU A 20 1.84 3.72 -4.54
CA LEU A 20 0.99 3.79 -5.73
C LEU A 20 0.58 5.25 -5.98
N TYR A 21 0.62 5.69 -7.23
CA TYR A 21 0.21 7.04 -7.66
C TYR A 21 -0.77 7.00 -8.83
N GLY A 22 -1.79 7.86 -8.78
CA GLY A 22 -2.62 8.24 -9.90
C GLY A 22 -2.37 9.70 -10.33
N PRO A 23 -3.09 10.18 -11.36
CA PRO A 23 -2.87 11.49 -11.95
C PRO A 23 -3.35 12.65 -11.07
N GLU A 24 -4.36 12.41 -10.23
CA GLU A 24 -4.87 13.40 -9.29
C GLU A 24 -4.22 13.24 -7.92
N LEU A 25 -3.02 13.80 -7.74
CA LEU A 25 -2.57 14.08 -6.38
C LEU A 25 -3.44 15.19 -5.80
N PRO A 26 -4.07 15.01 -4.62
CA PRO A 26 -4.82 16.09 -3.99
C PRO A 26 -3.92 17.32 -3.85
N GLY A 27 -4.33 18.43 -4.48
CA GLY A 27 -3.71 19.73 -4.23
C GLY A 27 -3.92 20.12 -2.77
N GLY A 28 -2.85 20.06 -1.98
CA GLY A 28 -2.90 20.22 -0.53
C GLY A 28 -2.33 18.99 0.18
N TRP A 29 -1.00 18.99 0.29
CA TRP A 29 -0.14 18.12 1.10
C TRP A 29 -0.83 17.16 2.08
N ASP A 30 -0.55 15.88 1.88
CA ASP A 30 0.31 15.00 2.70
C ASP A 30 0.11 14.95 4.23
N ALA A 31 -0.32 16.00 4.94
CA ALA A 31 -0.43 15.97 6.40
C ALA A 31 -1.35 14.84 6.90
N HIS A 32 -2.45 14.54 6.22
CA HIS A 32 -3.33 13.42 6.55
C HIS A 32 -2.80 12.04 6.11
N ALA A 33 -1.96 12.00 5.06
CA ALA A 33 -1.29 10.77 4.65
C ALA A 33 -0.15 10.46 5.64
N LEU A 34 0.68 11.45 5.96
CA LEU A 34 1.69 11.47 7.02
C LEU A 34 1.09 11.13 8.39
N ASP A 35 0.03 11.81 8.83
CA ASP A 35 -0.65 11.52 10.10
C ASP A 35 -1.07 10.05 10.20
N ARG A 36 -1.65 9.50 9.13
CA ARG A 36 -1.99 8.08 9.09
C ARG A 36 -0.79 7.15 8.97
N LEU A 37 0.32 7.57 8.38
CA LEU A 37 1.57 6.80 8.46
C LEU A 37 2.01 6.67 9.92
N PHE A 38 1.84 7.72 10.72
CA PHE A 38 2.22 7.71 12.14
C PHE A 38 1.16 7.11 13.09
N HIS A 39 -0.11 7.03 12.67
CA HIS A 39 -1.23 6.64 13.56
C HIS A 39 -2.20 5.59 13.01
N GLY A 40 -1.99 5.10 11.79
CA GLY A 40 -2.85 4.13 11.12
C GLY A 40 -2.48 2.69 11.44
N ASN A 41 -2.64 1.80 10.46
CA ASN A 41 -2.38 0.37 10.62
C ASN A 41 -0.89 -0.02 10.69
N GLY A 42 0.05 0.93 10.55
CA GLY A 42 1.50 0.69 10.63
C GLY A 42 2.11 -0.08 9.45
N VAL A 43 1.34 -0.30 8.38
CA VAL A 43 1.78 -0.96 7.15
C VAL A 43 1.58 -0.07 5.94
N ALA A 44 0.41 0.57 5.81
CA ALA A 44 0.10 1.40 4.65
C ALA A 44 -0.93 2.49 4.97
N SER A 45 -0.88 3.57 4.21
CA SER A 45 -1.78 4.72 4.31
C SER A 45 -2.25 5.13 2.92
N GLY A 46 -3.56 5.32 2.73
CA GLY A 46 -4.14 5.58 1.42
C GLY A 46 -5.07 6.79 1.38
N CYS A 47 -4.87 7.68 0.42
CA CYS A 47 -5.81 8.74 0.07
C CYS A 47 -6.18 8.61 -1.43
N PRO A 48 -7.07 9.45 -1.97
CA PRO A 48 -7.42 9.40 -3.39
C PRO A 48 -6.16 9.43 -4.26
N ASP A 49 -6.07 8.47 -5.19
CA ASP A 49 -4.97 8.26 -6.13
C ASP A 49 -3.57 8.12 -5.50
N HIS A 50 -3.48 7.84 -4.20
CA HIS A 50 -2.19 7.68 -3.55
C HIS A 50 -2.22 6.62 -2.45
N LEU A 51 -1.23 5.75 -2.46
CA LEU A 51 -0.95 4.79 -1.40
C LEU A 51 0.52 4.90 -1.03
N THR A 52 0.81 5.09 0.26
CA THR A 52 2.15 4.88 0.81
C THR A 52 2.19 3.53 1.51
N VAL A 53 3.23 2.75 1.27
CA VAL A 53 3.49 1.49 1.96
C VAL A 53 4.81 1.58 2.72
N LEU A 54 4.77 1.25 4.01
CA LEU A 54 5.93 1.26 4.90
C LEU A 54 6.66 -0.08 4.87
N CYS A 55 7.96 0.03 4.66
CA CYS A 55 8.93 -1.05 4.66
C CYS A 55 9.69 -1.08 6.00
N GLY A 56 10.36 -2.18 6.28
CA GLY A 56 11.38 -2.26 7.31
C GLY A 56 12.74 -1.80 6.81
N THR A 57 13.10 -2.23 5.61
CA THR A 57 14.32 -1.85 4.87
C THR A 57 14.28 -0.35 4.61
N HIS A 58 15.27 0.38 5.12
CA HIS A 58 15.35 1.81 4.92
C HIS A 58 15.70 2.14 3.48
N THR A 59 16.79 1.57 2.95
CA THR A 59 17.25 1.80 1.57
C THR A 59 17.65 0.49 0.89
N GLY A 60 17.32 0.29 -0.37
CA GLY A 60 17.78 -0.85 -1.15
C GLY A 60 16.65 -1.62 -1.81
N LEU A 61 16.76 -2.95 -1.88
CA LEU A 61 15.85 -3.80 -2.65
C LEU A 61 14.95 -4.64 -1.74
N ILE A 62 13.67 -4.69 -2.07
CA ILE A 62 12.71 -5.66 -1.54
C ILE A 62 12.13 -6.53 -2.65
N ARG A 63 11.58 -7.68 -2.26
CA ARG A 63 10.76 -8.48 -3.14
C ARG A 63 9.33 -7.95 -3.12
N LEU A 64 8.76 -7.71 -4.30
CA LEU A 64 7.38 -7.23 -4.42
C LEU A 64 6.60 -8.09 -5.42
N GLY A 65 5.42 -8.55 -5.00
CA GLY A 65 4.40 -9.13 -5.87
C GLY A 65 3.19 -8.20 -6.00
N VAL A 66 2.62 -8.11 -7.20
CA VAL A 66 1.39 -7.34 -7.45
C VAL A 66 0.35 -8.21 -8.13
N GLU A 67 -0.88 -8.09 -7.66
CA GLU A 67 -2.05 -8.80 -8.16
C GLU A 67 -3.25 -7.88 -8.31
N ARG A 68 -4.05 -8.17 -9.34
CA ARG A 68 -5.36 -7.56 -9.58
C ARG A 68 -6.42 -8.65 -9.49
N CYS A 69 -7.49 -8.37 -8.78
CA CYS A 69 -8.61 -9.28 -8.59
C CYS A 69 -9.93 -8.58 -8.93
N ALA A 70 -10.89 -9.35 -9.45
CA ALA A 70 -12.24 -8.84 -9.67
C ALA A 70 -13.07 -8.72 -8.37
N ARG A 71 -12.64 -9.38 -7.28
CA ARG A 71 -13.31 -9.40 -5.97
C ARG A 71 -12.32 -9.69 -4.84
N ARG A 72 -12.75 -9.60 -3.59
CA ARG A 72 -11.92 -9.89 -2.41
C ARG A 72 -11.25 -11.27 -2.54
N PRO A 73 -9.91 -11.36 -2.45
CA PRO A 73 -9.18 -12.63 -2.47
C PRO A 73 -9.37 -13.40 -1.15
N ALA A 74 -9.01 -14.68 -1.15
CA ALA A 74 -8.98 -15.50 0.06
C ALA A 74 -8.07 -14.89 1.14
N GLU A 75 -8.29 -15.22 2.41
CA GLU A 75 -7.48 -14.69 3.52
C GLU A 75 -5.97 -14.99 3.32
N PRO A 76 -5.08 -14.09 3.77
CA PRO A 76 -3.65 -14.29 3.65
C PRO A 76 -3.21 -15.53 4.43
N GLY A 77 -2.24 -16.27 3.86
CA GLY A 77 -1.67 -17.43 4.53
C GLY A 77 -0.81 -17.04 5.75
N PRO A 78 -0.46 -18.01 6.61
CA PRO A 78 0.27 -17.78 7.86
C PRO A 78 1.72 -17.32 7.64
N GLU A 79 2.25 -17.40 6.42
CA GLU A 79 3.59 -16.95 6.06
C GLU A 79 3.76 -15.41 6.06
N TRP A 80 2.65 -14.67 6.05
CA TRP A 80 2.66 -13.22 6.12
C TRP A 80 2.64 -12.77 7.57
N GLU A 81 3.65 -11.99 7.97
CA GLU A 81 3.80 -11.48 9.33
C GLU A 81 2.78 -10.38 9.61
N SER A 82 2.50 -9.53 8.61
CA SER A 82 1.47 -8.50 8.67
C SER A 82 0.61 -8.50 7.41
N ALA A 83 -0.68 -8.22 7.58
CA ALA A 83 -1.64 -8.10 6.51
C ALA A 83 -2.72 -7.08 6.89
N VAL A 84 -2.86 -6.04 6.07
CA VAL A 84 -3.86 -4.98 6.25
C VAL A 84 -4.64 -4.78 4.97
N GLU A 85 -5.87 -4.30 5.09
CA GLU A 85 -6.67 -3.85 3.98
C GLU A 85 -7.12 -2.40 4.21
N LEU A 86 -7.08 -1.58 3.16
CA LEU A 86 -7.56 -0.21 3.18
C LEU A 86 -8.23 0.16 1.86
N SER A 87 -9.13 1.14 1.90
CA SER A 87 -9.80 1.62 0.69
C SER A 87 -9.18 2.93 0.21
N LEU A 88 -9.01 3.05 -1.10
CA LEU A 88 -8.64 4.30 -1.75
C LEU A 88 -9.50 4.50 -3.01
N HIS A 89 -9.76 5.76 -3.34
CA HIS A 89 -10.46 6.12 -4.57
C HIS A 89 -9.42 6.34 -5.67
N SER A 90 -9.67 5.87 -6.89
CA SER A 90 -8.84 6.19 -8.05
C SER A 90 -9.63 6.94 -9.12
N SER A 91 -8.98 7.90 -9.77
CA SER A 91 -9.47 8.59 -10.98
C SER A 91 -9.37 7.73 -12.25
N GLY A 92 -8.90 6.48 -12.15
CA GLY A 92 -8.81 5.52 -13.25
C GLY A 92 -7.39 5.06 -13.55
N GLU A 93 -6.40 5.59 -12.84
CA GLU A 93 -5.01 5.17 -12.96
C GLU A 93 -4.33 5.06 -11.59
N LEU A 94 -3.66 3.92 -11.37
CA LEU A 94 -2.80 3.67 -10.22
C LEU A 94 -1.55 2.95 -10.71
N ARG A 95 -0.41 3.60 -10.63
CA ARG A 95 0.91 3.08 -11.03
C ARG A 95 1.77 2.84 -9.80
N LEU A 96 2.55 1.77 -9.84
CA LEU A 96 3.57 1.52 -8.83
C LEU A 96 4.73 2.48 -9.06
N ARG A 97 5.21 3.13 -8.00
CA ARG A 97 6.32 4.08 -8.04
C ARG A 97 7.32 3.79 -6.93
N ALA A 98 8.60 3.76 -7.29
CA ALA A 98 9.70 3.66 -6.34
C ALA A 98 9.91 5.01 -5.61
N TRP A 99 10.71 5.02 -4.55
CA TRP A 99 10.93 6.25 -3.78
C TRP A 99 11.55 7.40 -4.60
N ASP A 100 12.40 7.08 -5.57
CA ASP A 100 13.08 8.04 -6.45
C ASP A 100 12.15 8.76 -7.45
N GLY A 101 10.84 8.48 -7.38
CA GLY A 101 9.85 9.08 -8.26
C GLY A 101 9.70 8.35 -9.59
N VAL A 102 10.43 7.25 -9.82
CA VAL A 102 10.40 6.49 -11.06
C VAL A 102 9.24 5.50 -11.05
N ASP A 103 8.43 5.55 -12.10
CA ASP A 103 7.35 4.59 -12.31
C ASP A 103 7.91 3.21 -12.63
N VAL A 104 7.36 2.19 -11.97
CA VAL A 104 7.66 0.80 -12.24
C VAL A 104 6.66 0.33 -13.29
N GLU A 105 7.13 0.18 -14.52
CA GLU A 105 6.28 -0.11 -15.69
C GLU A 105 5.66 -1.53 -15.66
N GLY A 106 6.40 -2.52 -15.13
CA GLY A 106 6.04 -3.93 -15.20
C GLY A 106 4.62 -4.28 -14.72
N PRO A 107 4.14 -3.78 -13.57
CA PRO A 107 2.77 -3.97 -13.12
C PRO A 107 1.70 -3.26 -13.94
N GLY A 108 2.01 -2.31 -14.84
CA GLY A 108 1.03 -1.51 -15.58
C GLY A 108 0.06 -0.71 -14.68
N ASN A 109 -1.12 -0.37 -15.22
CA ASN A 109 -2.18 0.31 -14.44
C ASN A 109 -2.93 -0.68 -13.54
N LEU A 110 -2.93 -0.44 -12.23
CA LEU A 110 -3.58 -1.27 -11.21
C LEU A 110 -5.06 -0.95 -11.00
N ALA A 111 -5.53 0.24 -11.43
CA ALA A 111 -6.95 0.62 -11.47
C ALA A 111 -7.67 -0.03 -12.67
N HIS A 112 -7.60 -1.36 -12.75
CA HIS A 112 -8.02 -2.16 -13.90
C HIS A 112 -9.52 -2.19 -14.20
N ALA A 113 -10.37 -1.72 -13.28
CA ALA A 113 -11.81 -1.59 -13.49
C ALA A 113 -12.23 -0.14 -13.78
N GLY A 114 -11.26 0.75 -14.06
CA GLY A 114 -11.50 2.17 -14.29
C GLY A 114 -11.63 2.98 -13.00
N PRO A 115 -12.16 4.22 -13.10
CA PRO A 115 -12.31 5.11 -11.96
C PRO A 115 -13.26 4.56 -10.90
N GLY A 116 -12.96 4.78 -9.62
CA GLY A 116 -13.81 4.40 -8.51
C GLY A 116 -13.05 3.89 -7.29
N TRP A 117 -13.77 3.22 -6.40
CA TRP A 117 -13.21 2.70 -5.16
C TRP A 117 -12.54 1.34 -5.34
N TYR A 118 -11.32 1.25 -4.81
CA TYR A 118 -10.57 0.02 -4.71
C TYR A 118 -10.30 -0.30 -3.25
N ARG A 119 -10.33 -1.60 -2.94
CA ARG A 119 -9.71 -2.14 -1.73
C ARG A 119 -8.32 -2.65 -2.11
N VAL A 120 -7.35 -2.29 -1.28
CA VAL A 120 -5.97 -2.75 -1.40
C VAL A 120 -5.64 -3.58 -0.18
N ARG A 121 -5.13 -4.79 -0.40
CA ARG A 121 -4.47 -5.58 0.65
C ARG A 121 -2.96 -5.45 0.51
N VAL A 122 -2.31 -5.12 1.62
CA VAL A 122 -0.86 -5.11 1.76
C VAL A 122 -0.47 -6.21 2.71
N GLN A 123 0.34 -7.15 2.22
CA GLN A 123 0.88 -8.25 3.00
C GLN A 123 2.39 -8.10 3.05
N THR A 124 2.99 -8.23 4.23
CA THR A 124 4.43 -8.05 4.42
C THR A 124 5.02 -9.15 5.28
N ARG A 125 6.29 -9.47 5.03
CA ARG A 125 7.13 -10.33 5.87
C ARG A 125 8.60 -9.91 5.76
N GLY A 126 9.38 -10.17 6.79
CA GLY A 126 10.80 -9.82 6.84
C GLY A 126 11.07 -8.35 7.10
N ARG A 127 10.06 -7.54 7.48
CA ARG A 127 10.26 -6.11 7.79
C ARG A 127 11.24 -5.90 8.95
N ASP A 128 11.20 -6.74 9.98
CA ASP A 128 12.14 -6.64 11.09
C ASP A 128 13.59 -6.90 10.63
N ARG A 129 13.80 -7.89 9.73
CA ARG A 129 15.11 -8.15 9.12
C ARG A 129 15.57 -7.00 8.22
N GLY A 130 14.66 -6.43 7.44
CA GLY A 130 14.94 -5.25 6.62
C GLY A 130 15.39 -4.06 7.47
N ARG A 131 14.72 -3.84 8.60
CA ARG A 131 15.07 -2.79 9.57
C ARG A 131 16.42 -3.02 10.23
N GLU A 132 16.76 -4.26 10.56
CA GLU A 132 18.08 -4.62 11.11
C GLU A 132 19.20 -4.42 10.08
N ALA A 133 18.95 -4.77 8.82
CA ALA A 133 19.90 -4.56 7.74
C ALA A 133 20.09 -3.07 7.40
N ASP A 134 19.03 -2.27 7.57
CA ASP A 134 18.91 -0.84 7.22
C ASP A 134 19.06 -0.59 5.71
N THR A 135 20.22 -0.94 5.15
CA THR A 135 20.50 -0.97 3.71
C THR A 135 20.61 -2.40 3.18
N ALA A 136 19.81 -2.77 2.18
CA ALA A 136 19.76 -4.14 1.65
C ALA A 136 20.07 -4.20 0.14
N ALA A 137 21.23 -4.75 -0.23
CA ALA A 137 21.60 -5.00 -1.64
C ALA A 137 20.86 -6.19 -2.27
N ARG A 138 20.26 -7.05 -1.45
CA ARG A 138 19.42 -8.18 -1.86
C ARG A 138 18.16 -8.20 -0.98
N PRO A 139 17.01 -8.65 -1.49
CA PRO A 139 15.76 -8.61 -0.75
C PRO A 139 15.79 -9.57 0.45
N VAL A 140 15.65 -9.00 1.65
CA VAL A 140 15.40 -9.71 2.92
C VAL A 140 13.97 -9.51 3.43
N GLU A 141 13.22 -8.67 2.72
CA GLU A 141 11.86 -8.25 2.99
C GLU A 141 11.01 -8.49 1.75
N GLU A 142 9.79 -8.95 1.96
CA GLU A 142 8.86 -9.30 0.89
C GLU A 142 7.47 -8.74 1.13
N HIS A 143 6.93 -8.12 0.10
CA HIS A 143 5.62 -7.48 0.07
C HIS A 143 4.74 -8.08 -1.02
N ARG A 144 3.44 -8.13 -0.78
CA ARG A 144 2.42 -8.39 -1.81
C ARG A 144 1.32 -7.34 -1.75
N LEU A 145 1.03 -6.73 -2.89
CA LEU A 145 -0.11 -5.86 -3.11
C LEU A 145 -1.18 -6.58 -3.90
N THR A 146 -2.40 -6.61 -3.38
CA THR A 146 -3.56 -7.13 -4.12
C THR A 146 -4.66 -6.08 -4.16
N LEU A 147 -5.11 -5.72 -5.35
CA LEU A 147 -6.14 -4.70 -5.57
C LEU A 147 -7.40 -5.30 -6.17
N TRP A 148 -8.56 -4.90 -5.67
CA TRP A 148 -9.86 -5.23 -6.26
C TRP A 148 -10.87 -4.09 -6.12
N PRO A 149 -11.79 -3.91 -7.08
CA PRO A 149 -12.89 -2.95 -6.94
C PRO A 149 -13.79 -3.34 -5.76
N ALA A 150 -14.11 -2.39 -4.89
CA ALA A 150 -14.99 -2.63 -3.76
C ALA A 150 -15.55 -1.30 -3.21
N PRO A 151 -16.76 -1.29 -2.60
CA PRO A 151 -17.24 -0.12 -1.87
C PRO A 151 -16.26 0.31 -0.76
N PRO A 152 -16.17 1.62 -0.45
CA PRO A 152 -15.28 2.10 0.60
C PRO A 152 -15.68 1.51 1.95
N SER A 153 -14.69 0.99 2.67
CA SER A 153 -14.83 0.49 4.04
C SER A 153 -13.66 0.99 4.90
N PRO A 154 -13.82 1.05 6.24
CA PRO A 154 -12.73 1.37 7.17
C PRO A 154 -11.53 0.45 6.97
N GLU A 155 -10.36 0.86 7.43
CA GLU A 155 -9.18 -0.02 7.45
C GLU A 155 -9.47 -1.31 8.22
N LEU A 156 -8.93 -2.43 7.74
CA LEU A 156 -9.05 -3.74 8.38
C LEU A 156 -7.65 -4.29 8.62
N VAL A 157 -7.32 -4.50 9.87
CA VAL A 157 -6.07 -5.16 10.26
C VAL A 157 -6.34 -6.65 10.44
N LEU A 158 -5.86 -7.47 9.51
CA LEU A 158 -6.01 -8.93 9.59
C LEU A 158 -4.94 -9.53 10.51
N ARG A 159 -3.74 -8.98 10.45
CA ARG A 159 -2.59 -9.38 11.27
C ARG A 159 -1.57 -8.26 11.31
N VAL A 160 -0.96 -8.03 12.46
CA VAL A 160 0.25 -7.21 12.60
C VAL A 160 1.22 -7.94 13.53
N GLY A 161 2.27 -8.51 12.95
CA GLY A 161 3.23 -9.36 13.65
C GLY A 161 4.55 -8.68 13.94
N ASP A 162 4.99 -7.78 13.07
CA ASP A 162 6.32 -7.14 13.10
C ASP A 162 6.38 -5.91 14.02
N LEU A 163 7.61 -5.51 14.39
CA LEU A 163 7.85 -4.41 15.33
C LEU A 163 7.33 -3.07 14.82
N THR A 164 7.49 -2.78 13.53
CA THR A 164 7.04 -1.53 12.91
C THR A 164 5.52 -1.39 13.01
N GLY A 165 4.79 -2.44 12.63
CA GLY A 165 3.34 -2.46 12.71
C GLY A 165 2.87 -2.32 14.16
N ARG A 166 3.46 -3.05 15.11
CA ARG A 166 3.09 -2.98 16.54
C ARG A 166 3.33 -1.61 17.18
N ARG A 167 4.31 -0.83 16.69
CA ARG A 167 4.58 0.53 17.19
C ARG A 167 3.52 1.54 16.78
N HIS A 168 2.95 1.38 15.59
CA HIS A 168 2.01 2.35 15.01
C HIS A 168 0.54 1.93 15.21
N HIS A 169 0.27 0.62 15.22
CA HIS A 169 -1.09 0.10 15.36
C HIS A 169 -1.53 0.02 16.82
N ASP A 170 -2.58 0.78 17.17
CA ASP A 170 -3.31 0.63 18.42
C ASP A 170 -4.70 0.02 18.16
N PRO A 171 -4.97 -1.23 18.57
CA PRO A 171 -6.27 -1.88 18.32
C PRO A 171 -7.43 -1.24 19.08
N ARG A 172 -7.17 -0.34 20.04
CA ARG A 172 -8.20 0.40 20.78
C ARG A 172 -8.66 1.66 20.04
N ARG A 173 -7.91 2.11 19.03
CA ARG A 173 -8.31 3.24 18.20
C ARG A 173 -9.34 2.78 17.17
N PRO A 174 -10.37 3.58 16.89
CA PRO A 174 -11.28 3.29 15.78
C PRO A 174 -10.51 3.14 14.47
N ALA A 175 -10.89 2.17 13.66
CA ALA A 175 -10.30 1.97 12.34
C ALA A 175 -10.47 3.26 11.50
N PRO A 176 -9.38 3.78 10.89
CA PRO A 176 -9.47 4.96 10.05
C PRO A 176 -10.48 4.77 8.90
N GLN A 177 -11.24 5.82 8.64
CA GLN A 177 -12.14 5.87 7.49
C GLN A 177 -11.37 6.22 6.22
N PRO A 178 -11.78 5.72 5.05
CA PRO A 178 -11.16 6.10 3.79
C PRO A 178 -11.40 7.58 3.48
N ILE A 179 -10.38 8.27 2.99
CA ILE A 179 -10.51 9.67 2.57
C ILE A 179 -11.28 9.70 1.26
N ARG A 180 -12.36 10.48 1.24
CA ARG A 180 -13.14 10.71 0.03
C ARG A 180 -12.38 11.67 -0.89
N PRO A 181 -12.45 11.49 -2.22
CA PRO A 181 -11.98 12.52 -3.14
C PRO A 181 -12.71 13.83 -2.82
N PRO A 182 -12.06 14.99 -2.97
CA PRO A 182 -12.75 16.27 -2.92
C PRO A 182 -13.97 16.18 -3.84
N SER A 183 -15.14 16.62 -3.37
CA SER A 183 -16.28 16.78 -4.27
C SER A 183 -15.81 17.67 -5.41
N ALA A 184 -15.83 17.15 -6.64
CA ALA A 184 -15.48 17.91 -7.82
C ALA A 184 -16.17 19.28 -7.70
N ARG A 185 -15.40 20.38 -7.73
CA ARG A 185 -16.02 21.69 -7.89
C ARG A 185 -16.90 21.55 -9.13
N ARG A 186 -18.22 21.69 -8.96
CA ARG A 186 -19.12 21.79 -10.10
C ARG A 186 -18.52 22.87 -10.99
N ALA A 187 -18.09 22.50 -12.19
CA ALA A 187 -17.74 23.49 -13.20
C ALA A 187 -18.98 24.38 -13.34
N ALA A 188 -18.80 25.67 -13.04
CA ALA A 188 -19.79 26.70 -13.26
C ALA A 188 -19.89 27.01 -14.74
#